data_AF-A0A2V5KAC1-F1
#
_entry.id   AF-A0A2V5KAC1-F1
#
_cell.length_a   1.000
_cell.length_b   1.000
_cell.length_c   1.000
_cell.angle_alpha   90.00
_cell.angle_beta   90.00
_cell.angle_gamma   90.00
#
_symmetry.space_group_name_H-M   'P 1'
#
loop_
_entity.id
_entity.type
_entity.pdbx_description
1 polymer ?
#
loop_
_entity_poly.entity_id
_entity_poly.type
_entity_poly.pdbx_seq_one_letter_code
_entity_poly.pdbx_strand_id
1 'polypeptide(L)' 'GMQFMDDAIWALLEKGIVSPHEAFMKAIDKGRFKPHLSPKDAVLADAAGSVREDEKQRLPGDFVKPVAAHARAGTR' A
#
# COMPACT_ATOMS: atom_id res chain seq x y z
N GLY A 1 -3.20 -26.73 -14.95
CA GLY A 1 -2.98 -25.28 -15.14
C GLY A 1 -2.28 -24.73 -13.91
N MET A 2 -1.46 -23.70 -14.06
CA MET A 2 -0.80 -23.05 -12.91
C MET A 2 -1.87 -22.30 -12.09
N GLN A 3 -1.97 -22.60 -10.79
CA GLN A 3 -2.76 -21.77 -9.87
C GLN A 3 -1.93 -20.58 -9.41
N PHE A 4 -2.57 -19.43 -9.25
CA PHE A 4 -1.95 -18.29 -8.60
C PHE A 4 -1.68 -18.60 -7.13
N MET A 5 -0.52 -18.16 -6.63
CA MET A 5 -0.11 -18.34 -5.24
C MET A 5 -1.17 -17.80 -4.26
N ASP A 6 -1.74 -16.63 -4.55
CA ASP A 6 -2.77 -16.02 -3.71
C ASP A 6 -4.08 -16.83 -3.70
N ASP A 7 -4.45 -17.49 -4.80
CA ASP A 7 -5.63 -18.37 -4.84
C ASP A 7 -5.41 -19.63 -4.00
N ALA A 8 -4.18 -20.17 -3.99
CA ALA A 8 -3.82 -21.28 -3.12
C ALA A 8 -3.86 -20.87 -1.63
N ILE A 9 -3.36 -19.68 -1.30
CA ILE A 9 -3.43 -19.12 0.06
C ILE A 9 -4.88 -18.88 0.47
N TRP A 10 -5.73 -18.38 -0.43
CA TRP A 10 -7.17 -18.21 -0.18
C TRP A 10 -7.87 -19.53 0.12
N ALA A 11 -7.62 -20.57 -0.68
CA ALA A 11 -8.18 -21.89 -0.45
C ALA A 11 -7.72 -22.50 0.89
N LEU A 12 -6.48 -22.22 1.33
CA LEU A 12 -5.99 -22.64 2.64
C LEU A 12 -6.61 -21.84 3.78
N LEU A 13 -6.90 -20.55 3.56
CA LEU A 13 -7.57 -19.67 4.51
C LEU A 13 -9.03 -20.09 4.71
N GLU A 14 -9.77 -20.39 3.63
CA GLU A 14 -11.15 -20.90 3.71
C GLU A 14 -11.25 -22.24 4.46
N LYS A 15 -10.22 -23.08 4.32
CA LYS A 15 -10.10 -24.35 5.06
C LYS A 15 -9.66 -24.17 6.51
N GLY A 16 -9.29 -22.96 6.93
CA GLY A 16 -8.78 -22.67 8.27
C GLY A 16 -7.39 -23.27 8.56
N ILE A 17 -6.63 -23.63 7.52
CA ILE A 17 -5.28 -24.21 7.66
C ILE A 17 -4.26 -23.11 7.97
N VAL A 18 -4.47 -21.91 7.44
CA VAL A 18 -3.64 -20.73 7.69
C VAL A 18 -4.48 -19.64 8.35
N SER A 19 -3.86 -18.88 9.25
CA SER A 19 -4.53 -17.73 9.87
C SER A 19 -4.69 -16.56 8.88
N PRO A 20 -5.70 -15.68 9.04
CA PRO A 20 -5.83 -14.48 8.20
C PRO A 20 -4.57 -13.60 8.20
N HIS A 21 -3.88 -13.53 9.34
CA HIS A 21 -2.59 -12.84 9.47
C HIS A 21 -1.49 -13.50 8.63
N GLU A 22 -1.34 -14.83 8.69
CA GLU A 22 -0.36 -15.53 7.85
C GLU A 22 -0.69 -15.43 6.36
N ALA A 23 -1.97 -15.55 6.00
CA ALA A 23 -2.41 -15.38 4.63
C ALA A 23 -2.04 -13.99 4.11
N PHE A 24 -2.29 -12.95 4.91
CA PHE A 24 -1.90 -11.57 4.59
C PHE A 24 -0.38 -11.40 4.44
N MET A 25 0.43 -12.05 5.28
CA MET A 25 1.89 -11.95 5.20
C MET A 25 2.45 -12.66 3.97
N LYS A 26 1.90 -13.83 3.63
CA LYS A 26 2.35 -14.67 2.52
C LYS A 26 1.80 -14.21 1.16
N ALA A 27 0.64 -13.57 1.12
CA ALA A 27 0.03 -13.11 -0.12
C ALA A 27 0.76 -11.91 -0.73
N ILE A 28 0.76 -11.87 -2.07
CA ILE A 28 1.22 -10.72 -2.86
C ILE A 28 0.16 -9.63 -2.81
N ASP A 29 -1.11 -9.95 -3.10
CA ASP A 29 -2.22 -9.01 -3.04
C ASP A 29 -2.74 -8.84 -1.61
N LYS A 30 -2.05 -7.99 -0.85
CA LYS A 30 -2.42 -7.66 0.54
C LYS A 30 -3.80 -6.99 0.66
N GLY A 31 -4.29 -6.32 -0.39
CA GLY A 31 -5.60 -5.68 -0.39
C GLY A 31 -6.76 -6.69 -0.29
N ARG A 32 -6.56 -7.88 -0.85
CA ARG A 32 -7.58 -8.95 -0.89
C ARG A 32 -7.79 -9.62 0.48
N PHE A 33 -6.75 -9.68 1.31
CA PHE A 33 -6.78 -10.32 2.64
C PHE A 33 -7.03 -9.32 3.78
N LYS A 34 -6.90 -8.02 3.50
CA LYS A 34 -7.15 -6.92 4.46
C LYS A 34 -8.50 -7.01 5.21
N PRO A 35 -9.63 -7.32 4.55
CA PRO A 35 -10.94 -7.39 5.21
C PRO A 35 -11.08 -8.55 6.20
N HIS A 36 -10.25 -9.58 6.07
CA HIS A 36 -10.29 -10.78 6.92
C HIS A 36 -9.39 -10.66 8.16
N LEU A 37 -8.62 -9.57 8.28
CA LEU A 37 -7.78 -9.30 9.43
C LEU A 37 -8.61 -8.80 10.61
N SER A 38 -8.22 -9.23 11.81
CA SER A 38 -8.77 -8.70 13.05
C SER A 38 -8.41 -7.21 13.20
N PRO A 39 -9.22 -6.38 13.90
CA PRO A 39 -8.92 -4.95 14.08
C PRO A 39 -7.54 -4.64 14.69
N LYS A 40 -6.95 -5.59 15.43
CA LYS A 40 -5.56 -5.46 15.92
C LYS A 40 -4.52 -5.54 14.81
N ASP A 41 -4.77 -6.37 13.80
CA ASP A 41 -3.86 -6.60 12.67
C ASP A 41 -4.17 -5.66 11.49
N ALA A 42 -5.34 -5.01 11.49
CA ALA A 42 -5.69 -3.96 10.53
C ALA A 42 -4.68 -2.79 10.57
N VAL A 43 -4.27 -2.37 11.77
CA VAL A 43 -3.20 -1.36 11.98
C VAL A 43 -1.89 -1.79 11.32
N LEU A 44 -1.60 -3.08 11.35
CA LEU A 44 -0.40 -3.66 10.76
C LEU A 44 -0.51 -3.71 9.23
N ALA A 45 -1.72 -3.91 8.69
CA ALA A 45 -1.98 -3.81 7.28
C ALA A 45 -1.85 -2.37 6.76
N ASP A 46 -2.27 -1.38 7.55
CA ASP A 46 -2.07 0.04 7.25
C ASP A 46 -0.58 0.42 7.26
N ALA A 47 0.19 -0.10 8.22
CA ALA A 47 1.65 0.08 8.28
C ALA A 47 2.40 -0.64 7.14
N ALA A 48 1.89 -1.79 6.67
CA ALA A 48 2.50 -2.58 5.59
C ALA A 48 2.33 -1.96 4.19
N GLY A 49 1.77 -0.75 4.07
CA GLY A 49 1.60 -0.07 2.79
C GLY A 49 0.54 -0.72 1.89
N SER A 50 -0.34 -1.56 2.44
CA SER A 50 -1.52 -2.07 1.71
C SER A 50 -2.62 -1.00 1.53
N VAL A 51 -2.30 0.22 1.94
CA VAL A 51 -2.97 1.47 1.63
C VAL A 51 -2.71 1.77 0.15
N ARG A 52 -3.61 1.31 -0.71
CA ARG A 52 -3.87 1.98 -2.01
C ARG A 52 -4.85 3.15 -1.78
N GLU A 53 -4.68 3.92 -0.70
CA GLU A 53 -5.58 5.03 -0.36
C GLU A 53 -5.19 6.36 -1.03
N ASP A 54 -4.29 6.34 -2.02
CA ASP A 54 -3.83 7.57 -2.65
C ASP A 54 -4.43 7.81 -4.04
N GLU A 55 -5.44 7.04 -4.48
CA GLU A 55 -6.21 7.43 -5.67
C GLU A 55 -7.12 8.65 -5.38
N LYS A 56 -7.40 8.94 -4.10
CA LYS A 56 -8.18 10.11 -3.66
C LYS A 56 -7.34 11.29 -3.14
N GLN A 57 -6.00 11.18 -3.15
CA GLN A 57 -5.08 12.28 -2.77
C GLN A 57 -4.23 12.81 -3.92
N ARG A 58 -4.46 12.36 -5.17
CA ARG A 58 -4.05 13.11 -6.36
C ARG A 58 -4.98 14.29 -6.59
N LEU A 59 -4.91 15.30 -5.72
CA LEU A 59 -5.38 16.64 -6.08
C LEU A 59 -4.48 17.13 -7.23
N PRO A 60 -5.03 17.53 -8.38
CA PRO A 60 -4.23 17.98 -9.51
C PRO A 60 -3.73 19.39 -9.22
N GLY A 61 -2.42 19.53 -9.08
CA GLY A 61 -1.75 20.81 -9.16
C GLY A 61 -1.64 21.55 -7.84
N ASP A 62 -0.44 21.54 -7.27
CA ASP A 62 0.20 22.80 -6.85
C ASP A 62 1.71 22.57 -6.67
N PHE A 63 2.40 22.26 -7.77
CA PHE A 63 3.86 22.38 -7.82
C PHE A 63 4.21 23.79 -8.27
N VAL A 64 4.03 24.76 -7.38
CA VAL A 64 4.63 26.09 -7.53
C VAL A 64 5.56 26.33 -6.35
N LYS A 65 6.86 26.13 -6.59
CA LYS A 65 7.89 26.81 -5.81
C LYS A 65 8.68 27.70 -6.79
N PRO A 66 8.50 29.03 -6.73
CA PRO A 66 9.34 29.93 -7.52
C PRO A 66 10.77 29.83 -6.99
N VAL A 67 11.70 29.55 -7.89
CA VAL A 67 13.13 29.55 -7.59
C VAL A 67 13.53 30.91 -7.05
N ALA A 68 14.11 30.90 -5.86
CA ALA A 68 14.55 32.06 -5.14
C ALA A 68 15.81 32.69 -5.76
N ALA A 69 15.99 33.95 -5.36
CA ALA A 69 17.26 34.65 -5.17
C ALA A 69 17.91 35.34 -6.38
N HIS A 70 17.76 36.65 -6.36
CA HIS A 70 18.56 37.69 -7.01
C HIS A 70 20.03 37.33 -7.26
N ALA A 71 20.45 37.38 -8.52
CA ALA A 71 21.82 37.69 -8.90
C ALA A 71 21.91 39.20 -9.22
N ARG A 72 22.44 39.99 -8.29
CA ARG A 72 22.96 41.34 -8.56
C ARG A 72 24.37 41.46 -7.98
N ALA A 73 25.37 41.38 -8.85
CA ALA A 73 26.73 41.90 -8.69
C ALA A 73 27.45 41.60 -10.03
N GLY A 74 28.17 42.49 -10.71
CA GLY A 74 28.54 43.87 -10.51
C GLY A 74 29.23 44.31 -11.81
N THR A 75 29.05 45.57 -12.17
CA THR A 75 29.70 46.27 -13.29
C THR A 75 31.23 46.17 -13.22
N ARG A 76 31.86 45.95 -14.37
CA ARG A 76 33.21 46.40 -14.65
C ARG A 76 33.24 47.07 -16.02
#